data_AF-A0A1V9FRY6-F1
#
_entry.id   AF-A0A1V9FRY6-F1
#
_cell.length_a   1.000
_cell.length_b   1.000
_cell.length_c   1.000
_cell.angle_alpha   90.00
_cell.angle_beta   90.00
_cell.angle_gamma   90.00
#
_symmetry.space_group_name_H-M   'P 1'
#
loop_
_entity.id
_entity.type
_entity.pdbx_description
1 polymer ?
#
loop_
_entity_poly.entity_id
_entity_poly.type
_entity_poly.pdbx_seq_one_letter_code
_entity_poly.pdbx_strand_id
1 'polypeptide(L)'
;MHVPDIIEVKEHLENLMKKGLIEKWELPYENILTRRTAAIFFITPVAEDKEESIWQELAKYENFSFRANKEKMLSELQYRLTFSEEKQKL
;
A
#
# COMPACT_ATOMS: atom_id res chain seq x y z
N MET A 1 -15.10 -2.79 11.75
CA MET A 1 -13.84 -2.44 11.07
C MET A 1 -13.97 -3.02 9.67
N HIS A 2 -13.78 -2.21 8.63
CA HIS A 2 -13.89 -2.63 7.23
C HIS A 2 -12.51 -2.49 6.59
N VAL A 3 -11.99 -3.56 5.98
CA VAL A 3 -10.89 -3.39 5.02
C VAL A 3 -11.45 -2.61 3.84
N PRO A 4 -10.76 -1.56 3.35
CA PRO A 4 -11.15 -0.93 2.10
C PRO A 4 -11.14 -2.00 0.99
N ASP A 5 -12.11 -1.92 0.09
CA ASP A 5 -12.16 -2.83 -1.03
C ASP A 5 -10.84 -2.75 -1.82
N ILE A 6 -10.30 -3.89 -2.24
CA ILE A 6 -9.06 -3.94 -3.00
C ILE A 6 -9.17 -3.05 -4.25
N ILE A 7 -10.36 -2.96 -4.84
CA ILE A 7 -10.63 -2.08 -5.99
C ILE A 7 -10.42 -0.61 -5.59
N GLU A 8 -10.94 -0.18 -4.44
CA GLU A 8 -10.80 1.20 -3.96
C GLU A 8 -9.33 1.56 -3.73
N VAL A 9 -8.55 0.65 -3.13
CA VAL A 9 -7.11 0.88 -2.89
C VAL A 9 -6.35 0.95 -4.22
N LYS A 10 -6.66 0.05 -5.17
CA LYS A 10 -6.06 0.09 -6.52
C LYS A 10 -6.35 1.42 -7.22
N GLU A 11 -7.61 1.86 -7.24
CA GLU A 11 -8.00 3.15 -7.83
C GLU A 11 -7.32 4.34 -7.14
N HIS A 12 -7.14 4.26 -5.83
CA HIS A 12 -6.45 5.30 -5.09
C HIS A 12 -4.95 5.34 -5.43
N LEU A 13 -4.27 4.20 -5.53
CA LEU A 13 -2.86 4.14 -5.95
C LEU A 13 -2.67 4.65 -7.39
N GLU A 14 -3.58 4.31 -8.30
CA GLU A 14 -3.62 4.86 -9.66
C GLU A 14 -3.76 6.40 -9.65
N ASN A 15 -4.60 6.95 -8.77
CA ASN A 15 -4.72 8.38 -8.62
C ASN A 15 -3.44 9.03 -8.05
N LEU A 16 -2.75 8.37 -7.12
CA LEU A 16 -1.45 8.85 -6.61
C LEU A 16 -0.37 8.85 -7.70
N MET A 17 -0.38 7.87 -8.62
CA MET A 17 0.46 7.91 -9.82
C MET A 17 0.13 9.11 -10.71
N LYS A 18 -1.16 9.35 -11.01
CA LYS A 18 -1.60 10.50 -11.82
C LYS A 18 -1.25 11.85 -11.18
N LYS A 19 -1.22 11.93 -9.84
CA LYS A 19 -0.77 13.11 -9.08
C LYS A 19 0.75 13.28 -9.06
N GLY A 20 1.52 12.34 -9.62
CA GLY A 20 2.99 12.38 -9.62
C GLY A 20 3.61 12.12 -8.24
N LEU A 21 2.91 11.40 -7.36
CA LEU A 21 3.42 11.04 -6.03
C LEU A 21 4.11 9.68 -6.07
N ILE A 22 3.52 8.73 -6.78
CA ILE A 22 4.05 7.36 -6.92
C ILE A 22 4.54 7.17 -8.36
N GLU A 23 5.75 6.63 -8.52
CA GLU A 23 6.29 6.25 -9.82
C GLU A 23 5.63 4.95 -10.32
N LYS A 24 5.57 3.95 -9.44
CA LYS A 24 5.01 2.61 -9.73
C LYS A 24 4.39 2.00 -8.49
N TRP A 25 3.35 1.19 -8.69
CA TRP A 25 2.84 0.29 -7.68
C TRP A 25 2.63 -1.12 -8.23
N GLU A 26 2.69 -2.12 -7.36
CA GLU A 26 2.50 -3.52 -7.68
C GLU A 26 1.66 -4.22 -6.61
N LEU A 27 0.94 -5.25 -7.05
CA LEU A 27 0.21 -6.19 -6.20
C LEU A 27 0.72 -7.60 -6.53
N PRO A 28 1.70 -8.15 -5.79
CA PRO A 28 2.46 -9.30 -6.25
C PRO A 28 1.65 -10.60 -6.30
N TYR A 29 0.60 -10.74 -5.49
CA TYR A 29 -0.30 -11.90 -5.58
C TYR A 29 -1.74 -11.55 -5.22
N GLU A 30 -2.60 -11.54 -6.23
CA GLU A 30 -4.06 -11.45 -6.03
C GLU A 30 -4.61 -12.69 -5.31
N ASN A 31 -3.94 -13.84 -5.39
CA ASN A 31 -4.37 -15.10 -4.79
C ASN A 31 -4.13 -15.22 -3.27
N ILE A 32 -3.28 -14.37 -2.66
CA ILE A 32 -3.11 -14.32 -1.19
C ILE A 32 -4.27 -13.54 -0.54
N LEU A 33 -4.97 -12.70 -1.33
CA LEU A 33 -6.17 -11.95 -0.94
C LEU A 33 -7.38 -12.86 -0.65
N THR A 34 -7.23 -14.18 -0.88
CA THR A 34 -8.20 -15.20 -0.48
C THR A 34 -8.28 -15.37 1.05
N ARG A 35 -7.25 -14.97 1.80
CA ARG A 35 -7.40 -14.74 3.24
C ARG A 35 -7.91 -13.31 3.43
N ARG A 36 -9.22 -13.19 3.69
CA ARG A 36 -10.01 -11.96 3.96
C ARG A 36 -9.38 -10.90 4.87
N THR A 37 -8.24 -11.18 5.51
CA THR A 37 -7.71 -10.38 6.61
C THR A 37 -6.57 -9.44 6.24
N ALA A 38 -5.97 -9.48 5.04
CA ALA A 38 -4.96 -8.48 4.63
C ALA A 38 -4.72 -8.33 3.11
N ALA A 39 -4.60 -7.09 2.63
CA ALA A 39 -4.10 -6.74 1.31
C ALA A 39 -2.69 -6.12 1.38
N ILE A 40 -1.79 -6.55 0.49
CA ILE A 40 -0.40 -6.08 0.47
C ILE A 40 -0.09 -5.49 -0.90
N PHE A 41 0.28 -4.22 -0.92
CA PHE A 41 0.73 -3.52 -2.13
C PHE A 41 2.19 -3.12 -1.95
N PHE A 42 2.86 -2.86 -3.07
CA PHE A 42 4.20 -2.33 -3.09
C PHE A 42 4.23 -1.06 -3.92
N ILE A 43 5.01 -0.06 -3.52
CA ILE A 43 5.11 1.23 -4.21
C ILE A 43 6.54 1.73 -4.26
N THR A 44 6.84 2.53 -5.28
CA THR A 44 8.02 3.38 -5.36
C THR A 44 7.57 4.83 -5.51
N PRO A 45 7.85 5.71 -4.54
CA PRO A 45 7.63 7.15 -4.66
C PRO A 45 8.40 7.74 -5.84
N VAL A 46 7.89 8.83 -6.43
CA VAL A 46 8.64 9.56 -7.47
C VAL A 46 9.92 10.19 -6.89
N ALA A 47 9.88 10.61 -5.62
CA ALA A 47 11.02 11.14 -4.88
C ALA A 47 10.80 10.98 -3.38
N GLU A 48 11.90 11.01 -2.59
CA GLU A 48 11.88 10.85 -1.13
C GLU A 48 11.04 11.95 -0.44
N ASP A 49 10.98 13.17 -0.99
CA ASP A 49 10.17 14.27 -0.45
C ASP A 49 8.65 14.06 -0.62
N LYS A 50 8.23 13.08 -1.43
CA LYS A 50 6.81 12.75 -1.68
C LYS A 50 6.26 11.70 -0.72
N GLU A 51 7.13 11.01 0.02
CA GLU A 51 6.74 9.96 0.96
C GLU A 51 5.69 10.45 1.96
N GLU A 52 5.95 11.58 2.62
CA GLU A 52 5.03 12.12 3.63
C GLU A 52 3.64 12.41 3.04
N SER A 53 3.58 12.96 1.83
CA SER A 53 2.31 13.22 1.13
C SER A 53 1.55 11.92 0.81
N ILE A 54 2.27 10.87 0.40
CA ILE A 54 1.67 9.55 0.17
C ILE A 54 1.10 8.99 1.48
N TRP A 55 1.87 9.08 2.57
CA TRP A 55 1.43 8.58 3.88
C TRP A 55 0.22 9.34 4.42
N GLN A 56 0.15 10.66 4.22
CA GLN A 56 -1.03 11.45 4.59
C GLN A 56 -2.28 11.03 3.82
N GLU A 57 -2.17 10.80 2.51
CA GLU A 57 -3.31 10.34 1.69
C GLU A 57 -3.79 8.93 2.11
N LEU A 58 -2.86 8.05 2.48
CA LEU A 58 -3.15 6.67 2.89
C LEU A 58 -3.52 6.52 4.37
N ALA A 59 -3.19 7.50 5.22
CA ALA A 59 -3.53 7.48 6.65
C ALA A 59 -5.05 7.54 6.91
N LYS A 60 -5.86 7.89 5.91
CA LYS A 60 -7.33 7.81 5.99
C LYS A 60 -7.86 6.39 6.19
N TYR A 61 -7.05 5.38 5.87
CA TYR A 61 -7.38 3.98 6.08
C TYR A 61 -6.96 3.56 7.49
N GLU A 62 -7.92 3.27 8.36
CA GLU A 62 -7.66 2.91 9.78
C GLU A 62 -6.74 1.69 9.93
N ASN A 63 -6.74 0.81 8.93
CA ASN A 63 -5.97 -0.42 8.91
C ASN A 63 -4.69 -0.36 8.06
N PHE A 64 -4.27 0.84 7.66
CA PHE A 64 -3.07 1.03 6.86
C PHE A 64 -1.80 0.96 7.72
N SER A 65 -0.81 0.24 7.19
CA SER A 65 0.55 0.23 7.68
C SER A 65 1.51 0.19 6.50
N PHE A 66 2.70 0.77 6.66
CA PHE A 66 3.73 0.74 5.64
C PHE A 66 5.09 0.39 6.26
N ARG A 67 5.97 -0.19 5.46
CA ARG A 67 7.35 -0.47 5.83
C ARG A 67 8.25 -0.49 4.60
N ALA A 68 9.54 -0.18 4.78
CA ALA A 68 10.52 -0.37 3.72
C ALA A 68 10.62 -1.85 3.31
N ASN A 69 10.61 -2.12 2.01
CA ASN A 69 10.74 -3.44 1.43
C ASN A 69 12.22 -3.87 1.37
N LYS A 70 12.81 -4.13 2.53
CA LYS A 70 14.23 -4.52 2.64
C LYS A 70 14.53 -5.89 2.06
N GLU A 71 13.56 -6.80 2.13
CA GLU A 71 13.73 -8.21 1.74
C GLU A 71 13.64 -8.41 0.23
N LYS A 72 12.92 -7.55 -0.50
CA LYS A 72 12.71 -7.60 -1.97
C LYS A 72 12.33 -8.97 -2.54
N MET A 73 11.73 -9.85 -1.72
CA MET A 73 11.39 -11.21 -2.13
C MET A 73 10.13 -11.29 -3.00
N LEU A 74 9.22 -10.32 -2.87
CA LEU A 74 7.91 -10.33 -3.55
C LEU A 74 7.76 -9.23 -4.61
N SER A 75 8.55 -8.17 -4.51
CA SER A 75 8.57 -7.03 -5.42
C SER A 75 9.90 -6.30 -5.24
N GLU A 76 10.37 -5.62 -6.28
CA GLU A 76 11.59 -4.80 -6.24
C GLU A 76 11.33 -3.36 -5.77
N LEU A 77 10.05 -2.99 -5.60
CA LEU A 77 9.66 -1.63 -5.21
C LEU A 77 10.06 -1.30 -3.77
N GLN A 78 10.16 -0.01 -3.48
CA GLN A 78 10.81 0.50 -2.26
C GLN A 78 10.03 0.25 -0.98
N TYR A 79 8.71 0.39 -1.03
CA TYR A 79 7.83 0.30 0.14
C TYR A 79 6.81 -0.80 -0.02
N ARG A 80 6.48 -1.44 1.11
CA ARG A 80 5.36 -2.36 1.25
C ARG A 80 4.26 -1.67 2.04
N LEU A 81 3.08 -1.60 1.46
CA LEU A 81 1.83 -1.15 2.07
C LEU A 81 1.02 -2.37 2.48
N THR A 82 0.43 -2.34 3.67
CA THR A 82 -0.40 -3.43 4.18
C THR A 82 -1.68 -2.86 4.76
N PHE A 83 -2.81 -3.42 4.35
CA PHE A 83 -4.16 -3.06 4.82
C PHE A 83 -4.80 -4.32 5.43
N SER A 84 -4.96 -4.41 6.76
CA SER A 84 -5.39 -5.65 7.43
C SER A 84 -6.49 -5.49 8.48
N GLU A 85 -7.43 -6.43 8.61
CA GLU A 85 -8.49 -6.36 9.64
C GLU A 85 -7.97 -6.44 11.07
N GLU A 86 -6.80 -7.05 11.27
CA GLU A 86 -6.16 -7.11 12.58
C GLU A 86 -5.50 -5.77 12.91
N LYS A 87 -6.04 -5.09 13.92
CA LYS A 87 -5.32 -4.03 14.65
C LYS A 87 -3.97 -4.60 15.07
N GLN A 88 -2.87 -3.99 14.64
CA GLN A 88 -1.60 -4.20 15.31
C GLN A 88 -1.80 -3.76 16.77
N LYS A 89 -1.89 -4.74 17.69
CA LYS A 89 -1.65 -4.46 19.11
C LYS A 89 -0.18 -4.06 19.20
N LEU A 90 0.04 -2.77 19.43
CA LEU A 90 1.29 -2.23 19.95
C LEU A 90 1.73 -2.99 21.20
#